data_AF-A0AAD0W8J4-F1
#
_entry.id   AF-A0AAD0W8J4-F1
#
_cell.length_a   1.000
_cell.length_b   1.000
_cell.length_c   1.000
_cell.angle_alpha   90.00
_cell.angle_beta   90.00
_cell.angle_gamma   90.00
#
_symmetry.space_group_name_H-M   'P 1'
#
loop_
_entity.id
_entity.type
_entity.pdbx_description
1 polymer ?
#
loop_
_entity_poly.entity_id
_entity_poly.type
_entity_poly.pdbx_seq_one_letter_code
_entity_poly.pdbx_strand_id
1 'polypeptide(L)'
;MQQVTISLPLGTAMLHAPADEAARVLIEHFTRPANKPAASLPNIGEYWRGQGGVYAGMMRGQDGQPDYHLIVPTGPVASVQEIAWGGYDHDEPDAKSDLDGLANTRALCESERDHPAAKWAAGLVIDGHADFYLPARRELSLCYANVPELFDKEWHWSSTQYSRTNAYGQDFRHGGQNSTGKGTILRARAVRRLANSAL
;
A
#
# COMPACT_ATOMS: atom_id res chain seq x y z
N MET A 1 -45.38 -8.34 -9.10
CA MET A 1 -44.21 -7.76 -9.82
C MET A 1 -43.05 -8.73 -9.66
N GLN A 2 -42.35 -9.09 -10.73
CA GLN A 2 -41.15 -9.94 -10.64
C GLN A 2 -40.04 -9.15 -9.93
N GLN A 3 -39.45 -9.74 -8.88
CA GLN A 3 -38.25 -9.20 -8.24
C GLN A 3 -37.08 -9.34 -9.23
N VAL A 4 -36.45 -8.22 -9.57
CA VAL A 4 -35.23 -8.19 -10.39
C VAL A 4 -34.05 -8.54 -9.49
N THR A 5 -33.18 -9.46 -9.92
CA THR A 5 -32.00 -9.91 -9.17
C THR A 5 -30.73 -9.47 -9.88
N ILE A 6 -29.77 -8.94 -9.13
CA ILE A 6 -28.42 -8.64 -9.60
C ILE A 6 -27.52 -9.84 -9.29
N SER A 7 -26.71 -10.26 -10.27
CA SER A 7 -25.76 -11.35 -10.13
C SER A 7 -24.35 -10.83 -10.36
N LEU A 8 -23.49 -10.95 -9.36
CA LEU A 8 -22.12 -10.44 -9.40
C LEU A 8 -21.13 -11.62 -9.28
N PRO A 9 -20.22 -11.81 -10.25
CA PRO A 9 -19.18 -12.82 -10.13
C PRO A 9 -18.15 -12.42 -9.06
N LEU A 10 -17.84 -13.34 -8.17
CA LEU A 10 -16.84 -13.23 -7.10
C LEU A 10 -15.86 -14.40 -7.24
N GLY A 11 -14.98 -14.33 -8.24
CA GLY A 11 -14.09 -15.44 -8.59
C GLY A 11 -14.87 -16.64 -9.12
N THR A 12 -14.84 -17.78 -8.41
CA THR A 12 -15.62 -18.99 -8.76
C THR A 12 -17.04 -18.99 -8.20
N ALA A 13 -17.41 -18.00 -7.38
CA ALA A 13 -18.74 -17.88 -6.79
C ALA A 13 -19.58 -16.79 -7.50
N MET A 14 -20.90 -16.92 -7.37
CA MET A 14 -21.86 -15.90 -7.82
C MET A 14 -22.63 -15.36 -6.61
N LEU A 15 -22.61 -14.05 -6.41
CA LEU A 15 -23.48 -13.39 -5.45
C LEU A 15 -24.78 -13.01 -6.14
N HIS A 16 -25.91 -13.48 -5.60
CA HIS A 16 -27.24 -13.10 -6.06
C HIS A 16 -27.93 -12.25 -4.99
N ALA A 17 -28.35 -11.04 -5.35
CA ALA A 17 -29.07 -10.15 -4.46
C ALA A 17 -30.27 -9.51 -5.16
N PRO A 18 -31.40 -9.29 -4.47
CA PRO A 18 -32.49 -8.46 -4.99
C PRO A 18 -31.96 -7.08 -5.38
N ALA A 19 -32.38 -6.57 -6.54
CA ALA A 19 -31.84 -5.33 -7.10
C ALA A 19 -32.12 -4.11 -6.22
N ASP A 20 -33.25 -4.10 -5.51
CA ASP A 20 -33.62 -3.08 -4.53
C ASP A 20 -32.74 -3.12 -3.29
N GLU A 21 -32.39 -4.31 -2.80
CA GLU A 21 -31.47 -4.48 -1.67
C GLU A 21 -30.05 -4.06 -2.05
N ALA A 22 -29.57 -4.51 -3.21
CA ALA A 22 -28.27 -4.11 -3.74
C ALA A 22 -28.19 -2.60 -3.98
N ALA A 23 -29.23 -2.00 -4.57
CA ALA A 23 -29.30 -0.55 -4.77
C ALA A 23 -29.31 0.20 -3.42
N ARG A 24 -30.06 -0.28 -2.42
CA ARG A 24 -30.06 0.33 -1.08
C ARG A 24 -28.69 0.26 -0.42
N VAL A 25 -28.00 -0.88 -0.50
CA VAL A 25 -26.64 -1.04 0.06
C VAL A 25 -25.64 -0.14 -0.66
N LEU A 26 -25.70 -0.07 -2.00
CA LEU A 26 -24.82 0.81 -2.78
C LEU A 26 -25.11 2.28 -2.51
N ILE A 27 -26.37 2.68 -2.50
CA ILE A 27 -26.78 4.04 -2.13
C ILE A 27 -26.30 4.34 -0.72
N GLU A 28 -26.55 3.49 0.27
CA GLU A 28 -26.05 3.71 1.64
C GLU A 28 -24.52 3.81 1.70
N HIS A 29 -23.80 3.04 0.88
CA HIS A 29 -22.34 3.10 0.80
C HIS A 29 -21.84 4.39 0.15
N PHE A 30 -22.50 4.88 -0.90
CA PHE A 30 -22.10 6.09 -1.64
C PHE A 30 -22.72 7.40 -1.09
N THR A 31 -23.84 7.32 -0.41
CA THR A 31 -24.56 8.45 0.22
C THR A 31 -24.36 8.50 1.72
N ARG A 32 -23.61 7.57 2.31
CA ARG A 32 -23.05 7.79 3.63
C ARG A 32 -22.31 9.12 3.53
N PRO A 33 -22.71 10.17 4.27
CA PRO A 33 -21.83 11.31 4.39
C PRO A 33 -20.49 10.75 4.85
N ALA A 34 -19.39 11.19 4.23
CA ALA A 34 -18.05 10.95 4.73
C ALA A 34 -17.98 11.58 6.12
N ASN A 35 -18.52 10.89 7.13
CA ASN A 35 -18.67 11.43 8.46
C ASN A 35 -17.38 11.14 9.18
N LYS A 36 -16.36 11.92 8.83
CA LYS A 36 -15.32 12.34 9.74
C LYS A 36 -15.00 13.78 9.33
N PRO A 37 -15.02 14.76 10.25
CA PRO A 37 -14.26 15.98 9.99
C PRO A 37 -12.87 15.50 9.56
N ALA A 38 -12.36 16.02 8.44
CA ALA A 38 -10.97 15.79 8.06
C ALA A 38 -10.16 16.06 9.32
N ALA A 39 -9.67 14.98 9.96
CA ALA A 39 -8.92 15.14 11.18
C ALA A 39 -7.74 16.01 10.78
N SER A 40 -7.64 17.18 11.40
CA SER A 40 -6.56 18.14 11.17
C SER A 40 -5.26 17.37 11.01
N LEU A 41 -4.46 17.73 10.01
CA LEU A 41 -3.19 17.05 9.72
C LEU A 41 -2.42 16.82 11.04
N PRO A 42 -2.19 15.56 11.44
CA PRO A 42 -1.55 15.27 12.72
C PRO A 42 -0.07 15.60 12.66
N ASN A 43 0.61 15.62 13.82
CA ASN A 43 2.06 15.69 13.83
C ASN A 43 2.66 14.40 13.23
N ILE A 44 3.90 14.50 12.74
CA ILE A 44 4.67 13.31 12.36
C ILE A 44 4.78 12.37 13.58
N GLY A 45 4.53 11.08 13.38
CA GLY A 45 4.53 10.07 14.44
C GLY A 45 3.20 9.92 15.19
N GLU A 46 2.21 10.79 14.94
CA GLU A 46 0.88 10.66 15.53
C GLU A 46 -0.07 9.81 14.68
N TYR A 47 -1.00 9.12 15.34
CA TYR A 47 -2.05 8.37 14.68
C TYR A 47 -3.06 9.30 14.01
N TRP A 48 -3.22 9.18 12.70
CA TRP A 48 -4.19 9.96 11.94
C TRP A 48 -5.58 9.36 12.06
N ARG A 49 -6.37 9.92 12.98
CA ARG A 49 -7.76 9.48 13.22
C ARG A 49 -8.57 9.50 11.93
N GLY A 50 -9.06 8.33 11.53
CA GLY A 50 -9.82 8.16 10.29
C GLY A 50 -9.03 7.65 9.10
N GLN A 51 -7.71 7.76 9.12
CA GLN A 51 -6.85 7.35 8.02
C GLN A 51 -6.10 6.03 8.29
N GLY A 52 -6.39 5.35 9.40
CA GLY A 52 -5.99 3.96 9.61
C GLY A 52 -4.50 3.73 9.82
N GLY A 53 -3.76 4.74 10.31
CA GLY A 53 -2.32 4.62 10.52
C GLY A 53 -1.66 5.87 11.11
N VAL A 54 -0.36 5.76 11.32
CA VAL A 54 0.51 6.84 11.81
C VAL A 54 0.99 7.68 10.63
N TYR A 55 0.98 9.00 10.80
CA TYR A 55 1.48 9.93 9.79
C TYR A 55 3.01 9.94 9.76
N ALA A 56 3.60 9.50 8.65
CA ALA A 56 5.05 9.47 8.47
C ALA A 56 5.61 10.78 7.90
N GLY A 57 4.79 11.60 7.25
CA GLY A 57 5.21 12.86 6.64
C GLY A 57 4.72 13.02 5.21
N MET A 58 5.16 14.10 4.56
CA MET A 58 4.78 14.44 3.19
C MET A 58 5.88 14.05 2.21
N MET A 59 5.47 13.53 1.05
CA MET A 59 6.31 13.22 -0.09
C MET A 59 5.93 14.12 -1.26
N ARG A 60 6.92 14.45 -2.10
CA ARG A 60 6.69 15.26 -3.29
C ARG A 60 6.05 14.42 -4.41
N GLY A 61 5.04 14.96 -5.07
CA GLY A 61 4.51 14.38 -6.31
C GLY A 61 5.47 14.52 -7.50
N GLN A 62 5.36 13.61 -8.48
CA GLN A 62 6.16 13.68 -9.72
C GLN A 62 5.25 13.88 -10.93
N ASP A 63 5.81 14.41 -12.02
CA ASP A 63 5.11 14.51 -13.32
C ASP A 63 3.75 15.22 -13.25
N GLY A 64 3.69 16.28 -12.44
CA GLY A 64 2.48 17.09 -12.23
C GLY A 64 1.47 16.48 -11.25
N GLN A 65 1.75 15.31 -10.67
CA GLN A 65 0.95 14.76 -9.58
C GLN A 65 1.10 15.61 -8.31
N PRO A 66 0.06 15.71 -7.47
CA PRO A 66 0.16 16.44 -6.21
C PRO A 66 1.14 15.75 -5.25
N ASP A 67 1.66 16.53 -4.31
CA ASP A 67 2.29 15.99 -3.11
C ASP A 67 1.33 15.04 -2.38
N TYR A 68 1.84 14.18 -1.52
CA TYR A 68 1.00 13.23 -0.80
C TYR A 68 1.50 12.99 0.62
N HIS A 69 0.57 12.70 1.51
CA HIS A 69 0.86 12.31 2.88
C HIS A 69 1.02 10.79 2.97
N LEU A 70 2.15 10.34 3.50
CA LEU A 70 2.45 8.94 3.72
C LEU A 70 1.95 8.50 5.09
N ILE A 71 1.20 7.40 5.12
CA ILE A 71 0.59 6.85 6.33
C ILE A 71 1.03 5.39 6.49
N VAL A 72 1.49 5.05 7.68
CA VAL A 72 1.94 3.70 8.03
C VAL A 72 0.85 3.04 8.88
N PRO A 73 0.13 2.01 8.37
CA PRO A 73 -0.83 1.26 9.17
C PRO A 73 -0.16 0.61 10.39
N THR A 74 -0.90 0.56 11.50
CA THR A 74 -0.44 -0.08 12.73
C THR A 74 -0.94 -1.52 12.85
N GLY A 75 -0.39 -2.26 13.81
CA GLY A 75 -0.80 -3.64 14.08
C GLY A 75 0.02 -4.69 13.32
N PRO A 76 -0.15 -5.97 13.71
CA PRO A 76 0.68 -7.07 13.21
C PRO A 76 0.39 -7.41 11.75
N VAL A 77 -0.84 -7.23 11.27
CA VAL A 77 -1.22 -7.53 9.87
C VAL A 77 -0.60 -6.57 8.85
N ALA A 78 -0.15 -5.40 9.29
CA ALA A 78 0.50 -4.39 8.47
C ALA A 78 1.97 -4.70 8.15
N SER A 79 2.52 -5.77 8.72
CA SER A 79 3.89 -6.23 8.50
C SER A 79 3.93 -7.74 8.26
N VAL A 80 4.86 -8.19 7.42
CA VAL A 80 5.16 -9.60 7.21
C VAL A 80 6.66 -9.82 7.43
N GLN A 81 7.00 -10.85 8.21
CA GLN A 81 8.38 -11.09 8.64
C GLN A 81 9.25 -11.72 7.55
N GLU A 82 8.63 -12.55 6.73
CA GLU A 82 9.32 -13.41 5.77
C GLU A 82 8.57 -13.39 4.44
N ILE A 83 9.07 -12.59 3.49
CA ILE A 83 8.50 -12.51 2.16
C ILE A 83 9.58 -12.23 1.11
N ALA A 84 9.44 -12.87 -0.05
CA ALA A 84 10.27 -12.60 -1.22
C ALA A 84 9.74 -11.37 -1.98
N TRP A 85 10.65 -10.65 -2.65
CA TRP A 85 10.24 -9.59 -3.57
C TRP A 85 9.55 -10.18 -4.81
N GLY A 86 10.14 -11.22 -5.41
CA GLY A 86 9.56 -11.98 -6.53
C GLY A 86 10.20 -11.73 -7.90
N GLY A 87 9.68 -12.32 -8.99
CA GLY A 87 10.15 -12.07 -10.36
C GLY A 87 11.67 -12.08 -10.58
N TYR A 88 12.37 -13.08 -10.04
CA TYR A 88 13.82 -13.24 -10.24
C TYR A 88 14.16 -13.44 -11.73
N ASP A 89 15.28 -12.87 -12.16
CA ASP A 89 15.78 -12.87 -13.56
C ASP A 89 14.82 -12.26 -14.58
N HIS A 90 13.87 -11.43 -14.13
CA HIS A 90 12.95 -10.68 -14.98
C HIS A 90 13.01 -9.19 -14.65
N ASP A 91 13.09 -8.35 -15.67
CA ASP A 91 13.09 -6.89 -15.49
C ASP A 91 11.64 -6.39 -15.40
N GLU A 92 11.36 -5.49 -14.46
CA GLU A 92 10.04 -4.86 -14.24
C GLU A 92 10.25 -3.37 -14.48
N PRO A 93 10.24 -2.92 -15.75
CA PRO A 93 10.63 -1.55 -16.11
C PRO A 93 9.76 -0.50 -15.40
N ASP A 94 8.48 -0.82 -15.17
CA ASP A 94 7.49 0.07 -14.55
C ASP A 94 7.52 0.04 -13.00
N ALA A 95 8.40 -0.76 -12.39
CA ALA A 95 8.59 -0.85 -10.95
C ALA A 95 9.93 -0.26 -10.48
N LYS A 96 10.48 0.71 -11.21
CA LYS A 96 11.81 1.31 -10.94
C LYS A 96 11.75 2.68 -10.26
N SER A 97 10.57 3.19 -9.92
CA SER A 97 10.45 4.50 -9.28
C SER A 97 11.03 4.48 -7.87
N ASP A 98 11.84 5.49 -7.56
CA ASP A 98 12.35 5.73 -6.21
C ASP A 98 11.30 6.34 -5.27
N LEU A 99 10.26 6.96 -5.83
CA LEU A 99 9.36 7.87 -5.12
C LEU A 99 7.89 7.44 -5.20
N ASP A 100 7.50 6.57 -6.13
CA ASP A 100 6.11 6.17 -6.31
C ASP A 100 5.93 4.67 -6.06
N GLY A 101 5.81 4.31 -4.78
CA GLY A 101 5.60 2.92 -4.39
C GLY A 101 4.25 2.38 -4.82
N LEU A 102 3.24 3.25 -4.99
CA LEU A 102 1.92 2.83 -5.45
C LEU A 102 1.98 2.43 -6.93
N ALA A 103 2.62 3.24 -7.78
CA ALA A 103 2.83 2.90 -9.19
C ALA A 103 3.66 1.62 -9.33
N ASN A 104 4.79 1.51 -8.61
CA ASN A 104 5.59 0.30 -8.62
C ASN A 104 4.77 -0.93 -8.19
N THR A 105 4.04 -0.85 -7.08
CA THR A 105 3.25 -1.97 -6.56
C THR A 105 2.17 -2.41 -7.55
N ARG A 106 1.51 -1.46 -8.23
CA ARG A 106 0.54 -1.78 -9.29
C ARG A 106 1.20 -2.53 -10.45
N ALA A 107 2.33 -2.03 -10.96
CA ALA A 107 3.08 -2.71 -12.01
C ALA A 107 3.49 -4.14 -11.61
N LEU A 108 3.95 -4.32 -10.37
CA LEU A 108 4.31 -5.65 -9.84
C LEU A 108 3.10 -6.58 -9.68
N CYS A 109 1.93 -6.06 -9.31
CA CYS A 109 0.70 -6.85 -9.23
C CYS A 109 0.18 -7.25 -10.62
N GLU A 110 0.43 -6.42 -11.65
CA GLU A 110 0.02 -6.63 -13.05
C GLU A 110 1.03 -7.47 -13.86
N SER A 111 2.23 -7.68 -13.33
CA SER A 111 3.27 -8.48 -13.97
C SER A 111 2.86 -9.95 -14.18
N GLU A 112 3.38 -10.55 -15.26
CA GLU A 112 3.28 -11.99 -15.53
C GLU A 112 4.07 -12.83 -14.52
N ARG A 113 4.97 -12.21 -13.75
CA ARG A 113 5.74 -12.85 -12.69
C ARG A 113 5.09 -12.67 -11.33
N ASP A 114 5.37 -13.62 -10.44
CA ASP A 114 4.86 -13.53 -9.08
C ASP A 114 5.72 -12.60 -8.23
N HIS A 115 5.06 -11.68 -7.52
CA HIS A 115 5.66 -10.66 -6.64
C HIS A 115 4.95 -10.67 -5.28
N PRO A 116 5.30 -11.62 -4.39
CA PRO A 116 4.57 -11.86 -3.15
C PRO A 116 4.48 -10.62 -2.25
N ALA A 117 5.58 -9.87 -2.09
CA ALA A 117 5.59 -8.67 -1.24
C ALA A 117 4.64 -7.57 -1.73
N ALA A 118 4.59 -7.33 -3.05
CA ALA A 118 3.69 -6.35 -3.64
C ALA A 118 2.22 -6.79 -3.52
N LYS A 119 1.92 -8.04 -3.88
CA LYS A 119 0.57 -8.60 -3.81
C LYS A 119 0.04 -8.68 -2.39
N TRP A 120 0.89 -9.04 -1.43
CA TRP A 120 0.56 -9.00 -0.01
C TRP A 120 0.13 -7.60 0.42
N ALA A 121 0.95 -6.58 0.16
CA ALA A 121 0.64 -5.22 0.57
C ALA A 121 -0.63 -4.69 -0.10
N ALA A 122 -0.79 -4.94 -1.41
CA ALA A 122 -1.97 -4.53 -2.18
C ALA A 122 -3.27 -5.26 -1.77
N GLY A 123 -3.16 -6.46 -1.20
CA GLY A 123 -4.31 -7.26 -0.75
C GLY A 123 -4.80 -6.95 0.66
N LEU A 124 -4.15 -6.03 1.39
CA LEU A 124 -4.52 -5.72 2.77
C LEU A 124 -5.81 -4.92 2.85
N VAL A 125 -6.62 -5.24 3.87
CA VAL A 125 -7.74 -4.42 4.32
C VAL A 125 -7.60 -4.18 5.81
N ILE A 126 -7.39 -2.92 6.22
CA ILE A 126 -7.11 -2.53 7.61
C ILE A 126 -7.92 -1.27 7.91
N ASP A 127 -8.64 -1.26 9.02
CA ASP A 127 -9.45 -0.12 9.47
C ASP A 127 -10.44 0.43 8.40
N GLY A 128 -10.92 -0.44 7.51
CA GLY A 128 -11.83 -0.09 6.42
C GLY A 128 -11.16 0.51 5.18
N HIS A 129 -9.83 0.56 5.14
CA HIS A 129 -9.05 1.00 3.98
C HIS A 129 -8.49 -0.21 3.22
N ALA A 130 -8.33 -0.07 1.90
CA ALA A 130 -7.89 -1.15 0.99
C ALA A 130 -6.94 -0.63 -0.11
N ASP A 131 -6.32 0.52 0.12
CA ASP A 131 -5.44 1.26 -0.79
C ASP A 131 -3.95 1.14 -0.36
N PHE A 132 -3.62 0.02 0.29
CA PHE A 132 -2.27 -0.25 0.77
C PHE A 132 -1.34 -0.68 -0.36
N TYR A 133 -0.04 -0.40 -0.20
CA TYR A 133 0.98 -0.76 -1.18
C TYR A 133 2.35 -0.95 -0.51
N LEU A 134 3.28 -1.55 -1.25
CA LEU A 134 4.67 -1.70 -0.82
C LEU A 134 5.42 -0.39 -1.10
N PRO A 135 5.99 0.28 -0.08
CA PRO A 135 6.61 1.60 -0.26
C PRO A 135 7.80 1.55 -1.22
N ALA A 136 7.99 2.61 -2.00
CA ALA A 136 9.20 2.81 -2.79
C ALA A 136 10.40 3.11 -1.88
N ARG A 137 11.59 3.05 -2.48
CA ARG A 137 12.87 3.24 -1.77
C ARG A 137 12.90 4.52 -0.92
N ARG A 138 12.46 5.68 -1.45
CA ARG A 138 12.51 6.94 -0.70
C ARG A 138 11.34 7.12 0.25
N GLU A 139 10.20 6.46 0.02
CA GLU A 139 9.13 6.38 1.01
C GLU A 139 9.61 5.62 2.26
N LEU A 140 10.39 4.54 2.09
CA LEU A 140 11.05 3.87 3.22
C LEU A 140 12.08 4.75 3.93
N SER A 141 12.83 5.59 3.20
CA SER A 141 13.74 6.55 3.83
C SER A 141 12.99 7.57 4.70
N LEU A 142 11.82 8.06 4.25
CA LEU A 142 10.97 8.92 5.05
C LEU A 142 10.49 8.18 6.31
N CYS A 143 10.01 6.95 6.16
CA CYS A 143 9.61 6.12 7.29
C CYS A 143 10.75 5.90 8.29
N TYR A 144 11.97 5.64 7.83
CA TYR A 144 13.15 5.48 8.68
C TYR A 144 13.49 6.78 9.44
N ALA A 145 13.37 7.93 8.78
CA ALA A 145 13.66 9.22 9.41
C ALA A 145 12.64 9.59 10.49
N ASN A 146 11.37 9.28 10.24
CA ASN A 146 10.27 9.90 10.97
C ASN A 146 9.49 8.96 11.89
N VAL A 147 9.41 7.67 11.54
CA VAL A 147 8.65 6.65 12.29
C VAL A 147 9.38 5.30 12.35
N PRO A 148 10.70 5.25 12.63
CA PRO A 148 11.47 4.01 12.60
C PRO A 148 11.02 2.99 13.67
N GLU A 149 10.30 3.41 14.69
CA GLU A 149 9.72 2.57 15.75
C GLU A 149 8.56 1.68 15.26
N LEU A 150 7.96 1.98 14.12
CA LEU A 150 6.92 1.14 13.52
C LEU A 150 7.49 -0.07 12.78
N PHE A 151 8.80 -0.09 12.53
CA PHE A 151 9.48 -1.10 11.75
C PHE A 151 10.40 -1.93 12.63
N ASP A 152 10.49 -3.23 12.33
CA ASP A 152 11.50 -4.07 12.97
C ASP A 152 12.90 -3.59 12.59
N LYS A 153 13.87 -3.76 13.50
CA LYS A 153 15.26 -3.32 13.29
C LYS A 153 16.03 -4.28 12.38
N GLU A 154 15.52 -4.43 11.16
CA GLU A 154 15.99 -5.34 10.12
C GLU A 154 15.68 -4.79 8.72
N TRP A 155 16.11 -5.52 7.70
CA TRP A 155 15.85 -5.21 6.29
C TRP A 155 14.38 -5.38 5.89
N HIS A 156 13.83 -4.35 5.25
CA HIS A 156 12.50 -4.31 4.66
C HIS A 156 12.58 -4.07 3.16
N TRP A 157 11.81 -4.83 2.39
CA TRP A 157 11.66 -4.64 0.95
C TRP A 157 11.03 -3.29 0.61
N SER A 158 11.56 -2.63 -0.41
CA SER A 158 10.82 -1.60 -1.15
C SER A 158 10.19 -2.21 -2.40
N SER A 159 9.25 -1.50 -3.03
CA SER A 159 8.73 -1.85 -4.36
C SER A 159 9.66 -1.47 -5.52
N THR A 160 10.78 -0.79 -5.23
CA THR A 160 11.71 -0.31 -6.27
C THR A 160 12.65 -1.43 -6.71
N GLN A 161 12.50 -1.87 -7.95
CA GLN A 161 13.44 -2.75 -8.61
C GLN A 161 14.79 -2.04 -8.85
N TYR A 162 15.89 -2.75 -8.62
CA TYR A 162 17.23 -2.30 -9.00
C TYR A 162 17.66 -2.88 -10.36
N SER A 163 17.44 -4.18 -10.55
CA SER A 163 17.79 -4.90 -11.78
C SER A 163 16.88 -6.12 -11.95
N ARG A 164 17.04 -6.87 -13.05
CA ARG A 164 16.33 -8.13 -13.27
C ARG A 164 16.50 -9.15 -12.13
N THR A 165 17.62 -9.14 -11.41
CA THR A 165 17.89 -10.08 -10.30
C THR A 165 17.72 -9.47 -8.92
N ASN A 166 17.75 -8.14 -8.77
CA ASN A 166 17.83 -7.47 -7.48
C ASN A 166 16.73 -6.41 -7.29
N ALA A 167 16.31 -6.22 -6.05
CA ALA A 167 15.42 -5.14 -5.63
C ALA A 167 16.02 -4.40 -4.43
N TYR A 168 15.56 -3.17 -4.18
CA TYR A 168 16.04 -2.38 -3.06
C TYR A 168 15.34 -2.75 -1.75
N GLY A 169 16.09 -2.64 -0.66
CA GLY A 169 15.56 -2.67 0.70
C GLY A 169 16.16 -1.58 1.57
N GLN A 170 15.52 -1.34 2.71
CA GLN A 170 15.94 -0.42 3.77
C GLN A 170 16.24 -1.22 5.03
N ASP A 171 17.44 -1.07 5.59
CA ASP A 171 17.76 -1.50 6.95
C ASP A 171 17.23 -0.46 7.94
N PHE A 172 16.33 -0.88 8.84
CA PHE A 172 15.80 -0.02 9.90
C PHE A 172 16.63 -0.05 11.19
N ARG A 173 17.69 -0.87 11.25
CA ARG A 173 18.65 -0.85 12.37
C ARG A 173 19.63 0.32 12.27
N HIS A 174 20.18 0.56 11.07
CA HIS A 174 21.21 1.59 10.86
C HIS A 174 20.89 2.60 9.75
N GLY A 175 19.78 2.43 9.01
CA GLY A 175 19.37 3.38 7.98
C GLY A 175 19.99 3.16 6.60
N GLY A 176 20.79 2.12 6.41
CA GLY A 176 21.39 1.79 5.12
C GLY A 176 20.36 1.31 4.10
N GLN A 177 20.53 1.71 2.84
CA GLN A 177 19.79 1.16 1.70
C GLN A 177 20.74 0.41 0.78
N ASN A 178 20.33 -0.79 0.36
CA ASN A 178 21.07 -1.58 -0.59
C ASN A 178 20.12 -2.45 -1.41
N SER A 179 20.62 -3.00 -2.52
CA SER A 179 19.90 -4.00 -3.28
C SER A 179 20.34 -5.40 -2.92
N THR A 180 19.42 -6.36 -2.92
CA THR A 180 19.73 -7.78 -2.77
C THR A 180 18.88 -8.61 -3.72
N GLY A 181 19.21 -9.89 -3.86
CA GLY A 181 18.51 -10.81 -4.76
C GLY A 181 17.01 -10.86 -4.45
N LYS A 182 16.17 -10.80 -5.48
CA LYS A 182 14.70 -10.74 -5.32
C LYS A 182 14.07 -11.98 -4.66
N GLY A 183 14.80 -13.10 -4.68
CA GLY A 183 14.43 -14.33 -3.97
C GLY A 183 14.82 -14.36 -2.49
N THR A 184 15.57 -13.37 -2.02
CA THR A 184 15.91 -13.24 -0.60
C THR A 184 14.63 -13.00 0.22
N ILE A 185 14.57 -13.61 1.40
CA ILE A 185 13.47 -13.41 2.34
C ILE A 185 13.82 -12.22 3.22
N LEU A 186 13.06 -11.12 3.07
CA LEU A 186 13.13 -9.96 3.95
C LEU A 186 11.73 -9.69 4.53
N ARG A 187 11.62 -8.60 5.28
CA ARG A 187 10.34 -8.12 5.79
C ARG A 187 9.67 -7.22 4.77
N ALA A 188 8.36 -7.05 4.88
CA ALA A 188 7.67 -5.97 4.21
C ALA A 188 6.68 -5.34 5.18
N ARG A 189 6.55 -4.01 5.11
CA ARG A 189 5.53 -3.25 5.83
C ARG A 189 4.80 -2.39 4.82
N ALA A 190 3.48 -2.52 4.80
CA ALA A 190 2.65 -1.76 3.88
C ALA A 190 2.58 -0.30 4.32
N VAL A 191 2.30 0.56 3.35
CA VAL A 191 1.97 1.97 3.56
C VAL A 191 0.71 2.30 2.75
N ARG A 192 0.13 3.47 2.99
CA ARG A 192 -0.87 4.07 2.11
C ARG A 192 -0.60 5.56 1.96
N ARG A 193 -1.25 6.19 0.98
CA ARG A 193 -1.08 7.63 0.71
C ARG A 193 -2.39 8.37 0.57
N LEU A 194 -2.40 9.63 0.97
CA LEU A 194 -3.47 10.58 0.68
C LEU A 194 -2.90 11.74 -0.12
N ALA A 195 -3.53 12.06 -1.26
CA ALA A 195 -3.12 13.20 -2.06
C ALA A 195 -3.29 14.50 -1.26
N ASN A 196 -2.30 15.38 -1.33
CA ASN A 196 -2.29 16.71 -0.73
C ASN A 196 -3.14 17.71 -1.54
N SER A 197 -4.30 17.25 -1.98
CA SER A 197 -5.36 18.03 -2.63
C SER A 197 -6.69 17.88 -1.87
N ALA A 198 -6.67 17.18 -0.74
CA ALA A 198 -7.83 16.72 0.01
C ALA A 198 -7.93 17.32 1.44
N LEU A 199 -7.24 18.43 1.71
CA LEU A 199 -7.35 19.19 2.96
C LEU A 199 -8.07 20.52 2.75
#